data_AF-A0A3B9ATC8-F1
#
_entry.id   AF-A0A3B9ATC8-F1
#
_cell.length_a   1.000
_cell.length_b   1.000
_cell.length_c   1.000
_cell.angle_alpha   90.00
_cell.angle_beta   90.00
_cell.angle_gamma   90.00
#
_symmetry.space_group_name_H-M   'P 1'
#
loop_
_entity.id
_entity.type
_entity.pdbx_description
1 polymer ?
#
loop_
_entity_poly.entity_id
_entity_poly.type
_entity_poly.pdbx_seq_one_letter_code
_entity_poly.pdbx_strand_id
1 'polypeptide(L)'
;MKSIVFQPSLISKILALLICINHTQLLAQHKNDFIWLLGSSNGSPDTIFGGNLIDFAQGDPTIEYIDIQLDMWFPAIISDESGQLSFYTNGCKMLNGTNELIENGTEINPGYVYEAYCNDPTHPIGYPSYQGNLLLPYPGHNGQYFYFHSWVDEILITRKLLYSFINMNENGGLGKIEVKNQVLLEDTLTPAVTATRHANGRDWWIVAARESSSVYYVFLLDPEGLHPPTVQVLDSTWIPGHIVNLSNVFSPDGTKFVRFGGGVPADFIMYNFDRCSGQLYNPVTIHLPDTVSASPWGCFSPNSRFLYVQNEGDKLHQFDTWATDISSSVQLVGIYDGFKGPFGLSTRFNSMTVGPDQRIYMSCRSGVNFLHVIHQPNEPGLNCDFRQHDIELPAIYPFFLPNMPFYRLHKIPGSECDSLNIQEPLVAFWRYKQDSLASATKIDFTDISYFDPIQWNWTFGDGFTSTEQFPSHIYAEPGVYNVCLNVCNSAGICDDLCKNVVVKNVSVGSKQLSETFFKFYPNPTSDYLVFELPNSTSESIIYIYDMNGREIIRKNIAPSVEIYRFELNSIPPGVYCIKISNDNKVHGAHFIKS
;
A
#
# COMPACT_ATOMS: atom_id res chain seq x y z
N MET A 1 -0.04 31.05 -70.10
CA MET A 1 -0.45 30.98 -68.69
C MET A 1 -1.43 29.83 -68.49
N LYS A 2 -0.93 28.68 -68.06
CA LYS A 2 -1.70 27.62 -67.39
C LYS A 2 -0.79 27.12 -66.26
N SER A 3 -1.16 27.43 -65.02
CA SER A 3 -0.43 27.01 -63.82
C SER A 3 -0.72 25.54 -63.56
N ILE A 4 0.33 24.72 -63.52
CA ILE A 4 0.26 23.32 -63.09
C ILE A 4 0.35 23.33 -61.56
N VAL A 5 -0.72 22.93 -60.89
CA VAL A 5 -0.76 22.68 -59.44
C VAL A 5 -0.26 21.26 -59.21
N PHE A 6 0.88 21.11 -58.56
CA PHE A 6 1.36 19.80 -58.09
C PHE A 6 0.56 19.38 -56.85
N GLN A 7 -0.15 18.26 -56.92
CA GLN A 7 -0.62 17.57 -55.71
C GLN A 7 0.57 16.84 -55.05
N PRO A 8 0.73 16.89 -53.72
CA PRO A 8 1.80 16.15 -53.04
C PRO A 8 1.56 14.64 -53.20
N SER A 9 2.60 13.90 -53.56
CA SER A 9 2.56 12.44 -53.67
C SER A 9 2.34 11.78 -52.30
N LEU A 10 1.83 10.54 -52.31
CA LEU A 10 1.62 9.70 -51.12
C LEU A 10 2.87 9.59 -50.22
N ILE A 11 4.06 9.76 -50.81
CA ILE A 11 5.36 9.77 -50.12
C ILE A 11 5.49 10.97 -49.17
N SER A 12 4.92 12.13 -49.48
CA SER A 12 4.93 13.30 -48.59
C SER A 12 4.01 13.14 -47.37
N LYS A 13 2.94 12.34 -47.48
CA LYS A 13 2.07 12.01 -46.34
C LYS A 13 2.66 10.91 -45.46
N ILE A 14 3.40 9.97 -46.05
CA ILE A 14 4.15 8.96 -45.30
C ILE A 14 5.36 9.58 -44.60
N LEU A 15 6.03 10.58 -45.20
CA LEU A 15 7.12 11.31 -44.55
C LEU A 15 6.65 12.18 -43.38
N ALA A 16 5.44 12.75 -43.44
CA ALA A 16 4.84 13.48 -42.32
C ALA A 16 4.36 12.55 -41.19
N LEU A 17 4.01 11.30 -41.49
CA LEU A 17 3.67 10.28 -40.49
C LEU A 17 4.91 9.61 -39.87
N LEU A 18 6.07 9.67 -40.53
CA LEU A 18 7.36 9.15 -40.05
C LEU A 18 8.22 10.19 -39.32
N ILE A 19 7.79 11.45 -39.21
CA ILE A 19 8.51 12.52 -38.48
C ILE A 19 7.96 12.72 -37.05
N CYS A 20 6.85 12.06 -36.66
CA CYS A 20 6.39 12.03 -35.27
C CYS A 20 6.94 10.83 -34.45
N ILE A 21 7.82 10.01 -35.03
CA ILE A 21 8.54 8.95 -34.32
C ILE A 21 10.02 9.33 -34.31
N ASN A 22 10.37 10.33 -33.52
CA ASN A 22 11.75 10.51 -33.07
C ASN A 22 11.76 11.24 -31.72
N HIS A 23 12.28 10.53 -30.73
CA HIS A 23 12.60 10.97 -29.37
C HIS A 23 11.45 11.14 -28.38
N THR A 24 10.65 10.11 -28.16
CA THR A 24 10.46 9.71 -26.76
C THR A 24 11.66 8.83 -26.41
N GLN A 25 12.73 9.43 -25.89
CA GLN A 25 13.48 8.68 -24.88
C GLN A 25 12.42 8.33 -23.84
N LEU A 26 12.06 7.04 -23.70
CA LEU A 26 11.27 6.62 -22.55
C LEU A 26 12.14 7.00 -21.35
N LEU A 27 11.83 8.13 -20.73
CA LEU A 27 12.39 8.45 -19.45
C LEU A 27 11.89 7.38 -18.50
N ALA A 28 12.81 6.77 -17.77
CA ALA A 28 12.54 5.81 -16.71
C ALA A 28 11.35 6.29 -15.86
N GLN A 29 10.17 5.67 -15.92
CA GLN A 29 8.97 6.19 -15.24
C GLN A 29 8.94 5.87 -13.73
N HIS A 30 10.03 5.31 -13.19
CA HIS A 30 10.16 4.95 -11.76
C HIS A 30 8.98 4.10 -11.24
N LYS A 31 8.49 3.18 -12.10
CA LYS A 31 7.35 2.30 -11.83
C LYS A 31 7.74 1.01 -11.09
N ASN A 32 8.78 1.06 -10.26
CA ASN A 32 9.44 -0.12 -9.69
C ASN A 32 8.59 -0.94 -8.68
N ASP A 33 7.44 -0.41 -8.24
CA ASP A 33 6.46 -1.02 -7.32
C ASP A 33 5.08 -1.21 -7.97
N PHE A 34 4.99 -1.17 -9.31
CA PHE A 34 3.70 -1.28 -10.03
C PHE A 34 3.14 -2.70 -10.09
N ILE A 35 3.96 -3.71 -9.85
CA ILE A 35 3.53 -5.10 -9.73
C ILE A 35 3.81 -5.58 -8.30
N TRP A 36 2.76 -6.06 -7.63
CA TRP A 36 2.90 -6.81 -6.39
C TRP A 36 2.54 -8.28 -6.66
N LEU A 37 3.31 -9.17 -6.06
CA LEU A 37 3.05 -10.60 -6.05
C LEU A 37 2.94 -11.08 -4.61
N LEU A 38 1.81 -11.70 -4.28
CA LEU A 38 1.55 -12.29 -2.98
C LEU A 38 1.11 -13.74 -3.18
N GLY A 39 1.41 -14.64 -2.25
CA GLY A 39 0.85 -15.99 -2.31
C GLY A 39 1.79 -17.06 -1.81
N SER A 40 1.39 -18.30 -2.06
CA SER A 40 2.21 -19.48 -1.81
C SER A 40 2.32 -20.34 -3.06
N SER A 41 3.47 -20.99 -3.22
CA SER A 41 3.72 -21.95 -4.29
C SER A 41 2.68 -23.06 -4.26
N ASN A 42 2.23 -23.45 -5.46
CA ASN A 42 1.15 -24.40 -5.61
C ASN A 42 1.67 -25.85 -5.39
N GLY A 43 1.72 -26.30 -4.13
CA GLY A 43 2.04 -27.69 -3.75
C GLY A 43 0.81 -28.55 -3.45
N SER A 44 -0.39 -27.97 -3.51
CA SER A 44 -1.67 -28.58 -3.13
C SER A 44 -2.61 -28.62 -4.34
N PRO A 45 -3.44 -29.66 -4.54
CA PRO A 45 -4.47 -29.64 -5.58
C PRO A 45 -5.61 -28.65 -5.30
N ASP A 46 -5.59 -27.94 -4.17
CA ASP A 46 -6.61 -26.99 -3.76
C ASP A 46 -6.38 -25.61 -4.40
N THR A 47 -7.39 -25.10 -5.10
CA THR A 47 -7.35 -23.86 -5.89
C THR A 47 -7.23 -22.59 -5.05
N ILE A 48 -7.30 -22.69 -3.72
CA ILE A 48 -7.09 -21.54 -2.82
C ILE A 48 -5.60 -21.20 -2.65
N PHE A 49 -4.69 -22.10 -3.02
CA PHE A 49 -3.23 -21.87 -3.01
C PHE A 49 -2.77 -21.46 -4.41
N GLY A 50 -1.79 -20.57 -4.46
CA GLY A 50 -1.28 -19.97 -5.68
C GLY A 50 -0.82 -18.53 -5.43
N GLY A 51 -0.66 -17.78 -6.51
CA GLY A 51 -0.23 -16.40 -6.48
C GLY A 51 -1.34 -15.41 -6.82
N ASN A 52 -1.17 -14.21 -6.33
CA ASN A 52 -1.98 -13.03 -6.60
C ASN A 52 -1.06 -11.99 -7.22
N LEU A 53 -1.31 -11.66 -8.48
CA LEU A 53 -0.67 -10.55 -9.16
C LEU A 53 -1.57 -9.33 -9.02
N ILE A 54 -1.05 -8.26 -8.43
CA ILE A 54 -1.72 -6.97 -8.30
C ILE A 54 -0.94 -5.97 -9.17
N ASP A 55 -1.60 -5.47 -10.22
CA ASP A 55 -1.02 -4.54 -11.19
C ASP A 55 -1.70 -3.17 -11.10
N PHE A 56 -0.88 -2.12 -10.92
CA PHE A 56 -1.30 -0.74 -10.76
C PHE A 56 -1.19 0.09 -12.05
N ALA A 57 -0.77 -0.48 -13.18
CA ALA A 57 -0.52 0.22 -14.44
C ALA A 57 -1.74 0.95 -15.00
N GLN A 58 -2.95 0.47 -14.70
CA GLN A 58 -4.22 1.03 -15.18
C GLN A 58 -4.89 1.99 -14.18
N GLY A 59 -4.19 2.39 -13.12
CA GLY A 59 -4.69 3.36 -12.14
C GLY A 59 -5.41 2.72 -10.96
N ASP A 60 -6.49 1.97 -11.19
CA ASP A 60 -7.08 1.12 -10.16
C ASP A 60 -6.43 -0.27 -10.24
N PRO A 61 -6.10 -0.92 -9.11
CA PRO A 61 -5.38 -2.18 -9.14
C PRO A 61 -6.21 -3.28 -9.81
N THR A 62 -5.63 -3.93 -10.82
CA THR A 62 -6.16 -5.19 -11.35
C THR A 62 -5.54 -6.36 -10.62
N ILE A 63 -6.36 -7.37 -10.30
CA ILE A 63 -5.94 -8.52 -9.50
C ILE A 63 -6.19 -9.79 -10.31
N GLU A 64 -5.14 -10.59 -10.47
CA GLU A 64 -5.17 -11.83 -11.24
C GLU A 64 -4.58 -12.99 -10.42
N TYR A 65 -5.16 -14.18 -10.58
CA TYR A 65 -4.54 -15.41 -10.10
C TYR A 65 -3.37 -15.79 -11.02
N ILE A 66 -2.21 -16.09 -10.44
CA ILE A 66 -1.07 -16.60 -11.19
C ILE A 66 -0.46 -17.82 -10.49
N ASP A 67 0.20 -18.68 -11.26
CA ASP A 67 1.04 -19.72 -10.67
C ASP A 67 2.41 -19.13 -10.28
N ILE A 68 2.71 -19.12 -8.98
CA ILE A 68 4.02 -18.74 -8.46
C ILE A 68 4.78 -19.97 -7.99
N GLN A 69 6.11 -19.91 -8.07
CA GLN A 69 7.00 -21.02 -7.74
C GLN A 69 7.65 -20.89 -6.36
N LEU A 70 7.41 -19.77 -5.66
CA LEU A 70 7.93 -19.50 -4.33
C LEU A 70 6.80 -19.21 -3.35
N ASP A 71 6.97 -19.65 -2.10
CA ASP A 71 6.17 -19.14 -0.99
C ASP A 71 6.66 -17.74 -0.64
N MET A 72 5.77 -16.74 -0.76
CA MET A 72 6.14 -15.33 -0.69
C MET A 72 6.11 -14.81 0.74
N TRP A 73 6.79 -15.51 1.66
CA TRP A 73 6.97 -15.03 3.03
C TRP A 73 8.10 -14.00 3.10
N PHE A 74 7.79 -12.79 3.58
CA PHE A 74 8.69 -11.63 3.55
C PHE A 74 9.29 -11.32 2.17
N PRO A 75 8.45 -11.14 1.13
CA PRO A 75 8.93 -11.07 -0.22
C PRO A 75 9.62 -9.74 -0.53
N ALA A 76 10.55 -9.77 -1.49
CA ALA A 76 11.02 -8.59 -2.19
C ALA A 76 10.76 -8.75 -3.68
N ILE A 77 10.17 -7.72 -4.29
CA ILE A 77 9.64 -7.73 -5.65
C ILE A 77 10.00 -6.40 -6.26
N ILE A 78 10.41 -6.42 -7.53
CA ILE A 78 10.68 -5.20 -8.26
C ILE A 78 10.18 -5.29 -9.69
N SER A 79 9.51 -4.23 -10.11
CA SER A 79 9.20 -3.97 -11.50
C SER A 79 10.34 -3.16 -12.13
N ASP A 80 10.49 -3.24 -13.44
CA ASP A 80 11.38 -2.34 -14.17
C ASP A 80 10.83 -0.90 -14.18
N GLU A 81 11.57 0.01 -14.79
CA GLU A 81 11.21 1.42 -14.84
C GLU A 81 9.93 1.70 -15.63
N SER A 82 9.47 0.75 -16.46
CA SER A 82 8.23 0.81 -17.24
C SER A 82 7.02 0.21 -16.51
N GLY A 83 7.26 -0.49 -15.39
CA GLY A 83 6.23 -1.10 -14.56
C GLY A 83 5.96 -2.57 -14.89
N GLN A 84 6.83 -3.23 -15.67
CA GLN A 84 6.74 -4.67 -15.89
C GLN A 84 7.51 -5.43 -14.80
N LEU A 85 7.00 -6.58 -14.38
CA LEU A 85 7.68 -7.41 -13.39
C LEU A 85 9.09 -7.78 -13.87
N SER A 86 10.11 -7.39 -13.12
CA SER A 86 11.51 -7.70 -13.45
C SER A 86 11.92 -9.03 -12.80
N PHE A 87 11.86 -9.09 -11.47
CA PHE A 87 12.16 -10.31 -10.70
C PHE A 87 11.63 -10.20 -9.27
N TYR A 88 11.65 -11.33 -8.56
CA TYR A 88 11.20 -11.42 -7.19
C TYR A 88 11.96 -12.50 -6.41
N THR A 89 11.91 -12.40 -5.09
CA THR A 89 12.54 -13.35 -4.16
C THR A 89 11.76 -13.45 -2.86
N ASN A 90 11.79 -14.63 -2.24
CA ASN A 90 11.35 -14.85 -0.86
C ASN A 90 12.52 -14.90 0.14
N GLY A 91 13.70 -14.41 -0.27
CA GLY A 91 14.92 -14.42 0.54
C GLY A 91 15.69 -15.75 0.55
N CYS A 92 15.17 -16.80 -0.10
CA CYS A 92 15.86 -18.09 -0.30
C CYS A 92 16.35 -18.27 -1.74
N LYS A 93 15.47 -17.98 -2.69
CA LYS A 93 15.68 -18.09 -4.15
C LYS A 93 15.21 -16.83 -4.85
N MET A 94 15.75 -16.57 -6.04
CA MET A 94 15.39 -15.42 -6.86
C MET A 94 15.01 -15.85 -8.28
N LEU A 95 13.82 -15.46 -8.70
CA LEU A 95 13.23 -15.82 -9.99
C LEU A 95 12.95 -14.54 -10.78
N ASN A 96 13.13 -14.61 -12.10
CA ASN A 96 12.77 -13.52 -13.00
C ASN A 96 11.25 -13.43 -13.19
N GLY A 97 10.80 -12.41 -13.94
CA GLY A 97 9.38 -12.17 -14.22
C GLY A 97 8.66 -13.29 -14.98
N THR A 98 9.38 -14.26 -15.55
CA THR A 98 8.81 -15.44 -16.23
C THR A 98 8.87 -16.71 -15.38
N ASN A 99 9.09 -16.58 -14.06
CA ASN A 99 9.23 -17.69 -13.10
C ASN A 99 10.45 -18.60 -13.32
N GLU A 100 11.45 -18.15 -14.07
CA GLU A 100 12.69 -18.89 -14.24
C GLU A 100 13.72 -18.46 -13.19
N LEU A 101 14.53 -19.41 -12.73
CA LEU A 101 15.61 -19.14 -11.78
C LEU A 101 16.65 -18.22 -12.43
N ILE A 102 16.94 -17.07 -11.79
CA ILE A 102 18.03 -16.18 -12.20
C ILE A 102 19.38 -16.92 -12.06
N GLU A 103 20.35 -16.67 -12.93
CA GLU A 103 21.67 -17.30 -12.82
C GLU A 103 22.29 -16.97 -11.44
N ASN A 104 22.74 -18.00 -10.71
CA ASN A 104 23.18 -17.90 -9.30
C ASN A 104 22.09 -17.51 -8.28
N GLY A 105 20.81 -17.62 -8.63
CA GLY A 105 19.65 -17.23 -7.83
C GLY A 105 19.27 -18.16 -6.67
N THR A 106 20.09 -19.15 -6.32
CA THR A 106 19.88 -20.04 -5.15
C THR A 106 20.80 -19.67 -3.99
N GLU A 107 20.53 -20.23 -2.81
CA GLU A 107 21.35 -20.03 -1.60
C GLU A 107 21.49 -18.55 -1.24
N ILE A 108 20.39 -17.81 -1.34
CA ILE A 108 20.27 -16.48 -0.76
C ILE A 108 20.12 -16.68 0.76
N ASN A 109 20.86 -15.91 1.56
CA ASN A 109 20.93 -16.07 3.03
C ASN A 109 21.38 -17.46 3.54
N PRO A 110 22.52 -18.03 3.09
CA PRO A 110 22.92 -19.39 3.48
C PRO A 110 23.20 -19.51 4.98
N GLY A 111 22.99 -20.68 5.58
CA GLY A 111 23.23 -20.91 7.02
C GLY A 111 22.08 -21.67 7.68
N TYR A 112 22.09 -21.77 9.01
CA TYR A 112 21.11 -22.60 9.72
C TYR A 112 19.66 -22.25 9.34
N VAL A 113 19.29 -20.97 9.39
CA VAL A 113 17.90 -20.54 9.12
C VAL A 113 17.50 -20.89 7.69
N TYR A 114 18.43 -20.80 6.74
CA TYR A 114 18.18 -21.26 5.38
C TYR A 114 17.97 -22.77 5.31
N GLU A 115 18.79 -23.58 5.98
CA GLU A 115 18.57 -25.02 6.03
C GLU A 115 17.22 -25.40 6.64
N ALA A 116 16.75 -24.62 7.62
CA ALA A 116 15.47 -24.86 8.29
C ALA A 116 14.24 -24.43 7.46
N TYR A 117 14.31 -23.31 6.73
CA TYR A 117 13.13 -22.71 6.08
C TYR A 117 13.19 -22.68 4.54
N CYS A 118 14.38 -22.77 3.95
CA CYS A 118 14.61 -22.66 2.52
C CYS A 118 14.96 -23.99 1.84
N ASN A 119 15.50 -24.95 2.58
CA ASN A 119 15.96 -26.23 2.04
C ASN A 119 14.95 -27.38 2.22
N ASP A 120 13.70 -27.07 2.60
CA ASP A 120 12.61 -28.04 2.54
C ASP A 120 12.32 -28.39 1.06
N PRO A 121 12.54 -29.65 0.63
CA PRO A 121 12.35 -30.05 -0.75
C PRO A 121 10.88 -30.13 -1.17
N THR A 122 9.94 -29.99 -0.23
CA THR A 122 8.50 -30.08 -0.44
C THR A 122 7.79 -28.73 -0.36
N HIS A 123 8.24 -27.79 0.48
CA HIS A 123 7.63 -26.45 0.59
C HIS A 123 8.60 -25.41 1.21
N PRO A 124 9.47 -24.76 0.42
CA PRO A 124 10.38 -23.74 0.92
C PRO A 124 9.63 -22.43 1.23
N ILE A 125 9.29 -22.26 2.52
CA ILE A 125 8.37 -21.22 3.04
C ILE A 125 8.91 -19.79 2.84
N GLY A 126 10.23 -19.62 2.66
CA GLY A 126 10.88 -18.32 2.55
C GLY A 126 11.75 -17.98 3.77
N TYR A 127 12.62 -16.99 3.63
CA TYR A 127 13.55 -16.63 4.68
C TYR A 127 12.88 -15.68 5.71
N PRO A 128 12.75 -16.08 6.98
CA PRO A 128 11.94 -15.36 7.97
C PRO A 128 12.61 -14.07 8.47
N SER A 129 12.49 -12.98 7.70
CA SER A 129 13.14 -11.70 8.00
C SER A 129 12.17 -10.51 7.94
N TYR A 130 11.78 -10.01 9.11
CA TYR A 130 10.85 -8.88 9.27
C TYR A 130 11.37 -7.61 8.60
N GLN A 131 10.73 -7.21 7.50
CA GLN A 131 11.12 -6.06 6.67
C GLN A 131 12.62 -6.10 6.28
N GLY A 132 13.18 -7.30 6.18
CA GLY A 132 14.62 -7.49 6.02
C GLY A 132 15.09 -7.69 4.59
N ASN A 133 14.17 -7.80 3.63
CA ASN A 133 14.47 -7.97 2.22
C ASN A 133 14.11 -6.68 1.48
N LEU A 134 15.06 -6.03 0.81
CA LEU A 134 14.89 -4.72 0.18
C LEU A 134 15.58 -4.71 -1.20
N LEU A 135 14.85 -4.30 -2.24
CA LEU A 135 15.37 -4.13 -3.59
C LEU A 135 15.46 -2.65 -3.94
N LEU A 136 16.59 -2.22 -4.50
CA LEU A 136 16.79 -0.86 -5.00
C LEU A 136 17.36 -0.90 -6.42
N PRO A 137 16.82 -0.11 -7.37
CA PRO A 137 17.49 0.16 -8.64
C PRO A 137 18.87 0.77 -8.42
N TYR A 138 19.86 0.35 -9.21
CA TYR A 138 21.21 0.91 -9.16
C TYR A 138 21.23 2.28 -9.85
N PRO A 139 21.52 3.39 -9.14
CA PRO A 139 21.45 4.73 -9.73
C PRO A 139 22.30 4.87 -10.99
N GLY A 140 21.67 5.28 -12.10
CA GLY A 140 22.36 5.48 -13.38
C GLY A 140 22.62 4.22 -14.20
N HIS A 141 22.21 3.04 -13.73
CA HIS A 141 22.46 1.76 -14.41
C HIS A 141 21.17 0.97 -14.62
N ASN A 142 20.57 1.12 -15.80
CA ASN A 142 19.28 0.53 -16.10
C ASN A 142 19.33 -1.02 -16.15
N GLY A 143 18.31 -1.68 -15.58
CA GLY A 143 18.27 -3.14 -15.44
C GLY A 143 19.21 -3.73 -14.39
N GLN A 144 19.87 -2.90 -13.57
CA GLN A 144 20.76 -3.34 -12.49
C GLN A 144 20.22 -2.94 -11.13
N TYR A 145 20.40 -3.81 -10.13
CA TYR A 145 19.74 -3.69 -8.84
C TYR A 145 20.64 -4.17 -7.70
N PHE A 146 20.48 -3.52 -6.54
CA PHE A 146 21.00 -4.01 -5.27
C PHE A 146 19.86 -4.68 -4.50
N TYR A 147 20.14 -5.89 -4.01
CA TYR A 147 19.29 -6.60 -3.07
C TYR A 147 19.95 -6.61 -1.70
N PHE A 148 19.36 -5.90 -0.74
CA PHE A 148 19.80 -5.90 0.65
C PHE A 148 18.95 -6.90 1.42
N HIS A 149 19.61 -7.76 2.20
CA HIS A 149 18.93 -8.80 2.94
C HIS A 149 19.55 -9.06 4.31
N SER A 150 18.70 -9.04 5.32
CA SER A 150 19.10 -9.36 6.69
C SER A 150 19.27 -10.85 6.88
N TRP A 151 20.42 -11.20 7.42
CA TRP A 151 20.85 -12.56 7.70
C TRP A 151 20.87 -12.80 9.21
N VAL A 152 20.31 -13.94 9.61
CA VAL A 152 20.11 -14.37 10.99
C VAL A 152 20.79 -15.72 11.20
N ASP A 153 21.65 -15.81 12.22
CA ASP A 153 22.18 -17.07 12.76
C ASP A 153 21.37 -17.46 14.00
N GLU A 154 21.09 -18.75 14.17
CA GLU A 154 20.35 -19.23 15.35
C GLU A 154 21.15 -19.15 16.66
N ILE A 155 22.48 -19.00 16.58
CA ILE A 155 23.37 -19.17 17.75
C ILE A 155 23.83 -17.82 18.35
N LEU A 156 23.72 -16.70 17.63
CA LEU A 156 24.29 -15.41 18.06
C LEU A 156 23.28 -14.25 17.94
N ILE A 157 23.39 -13.28 18.87
CA ILE A 157 22.75 -11.95 18.81
C ILE A 157 23.30 -11.14 17.60
N THR A 158 24.40 -11.60 17.01
CA THR A 158 25.02 -11.01 15.82
C THR A 158 24.19 -11.31 14.58
N ARG A 159 23.74 -10.25 13.91
CA ARG A 159 23.05 -10.27 12.63
C ARG A 159 23.90 -9.57 11.58
N LYS A 160 23.77 -10.02 10.33
CA LYS A 160 24.44 -9.38 9.21
C LYS A 160 23.42 -8.70 8.34
N LEU A 161 23.75 -7.52 7.83
CA LEU A 161 23.13 -7.00 6.62
C LEU A 161 24.03 -7.43 5.47
N LEU A 162 23.46 -8.18 4.54
CA LEU A 162 24.12 -8.62 3.33
C LEU A 162 23.60 -7.80 2.14
N TYR A 163 24.38 -7.75 1.06
CA TYR A 163 23.88 -7.34 -0.23
C TYR A 163 24.25 -8.33 -1.33
N SER A 164 23.43 -8.36 -2.37
CA SER A 164 23.71 -9.01 -3.65
C SER A 164 23.48 -7.99 -4.78
N PHE A 165 24.28 -8.09 -5.85
CA PHE A 165 24.16 -7.28 -7.06
C PHE A 165 23.58 -8.12 -8.18
N ILE A 166 22.49 -7.63 -8.76
CA ILE A 166 21.70 -8.31 -9.79
C ILE A 166 21.80 -7.48 -11.07
N ASN A 167 22.15 -8.15 -12.16
CA ASN A 167 22.17 -7.57 -13.49
C ASN A 167 21.19 -8.33 -14.38
N MET A 168 20.06 -7.68 -14.71
CA MET A 168 19.01 -8.27 -15.56
C MET A 168 19.36 -8.24 -17.04
N ASN A 169 20.42 -7.53 -17.44
CA ASN A 169 20.87 -7.49 -18.83
C ASN A 169 21.74 -8.71 -19.21
N GLU A 170 22.16 -9.51 -18.23
CA GLU A 170 22.97 -10.71 -18.44
C GLU A 170 22.12 -11.94 -18.76
N ASN A 171 22.79 -13.03 -19.14
CA ASN A 171 22.16 -14.32 -19.45
C ASN A 171 21.02 -14.20 -20.48
N GLY A 172 21.22 -13.37 -21.51
CA GLY A 172 20.22 -13.15 -22.57
C GLY A 172 18.96 -12.40 -22.11
N GLY A 173 19.04 -11.63 -21.02
CA GLY A 173 17.89 -10.92 -20.44
C GLY A 173 17.15 -11.69 -19.36
N LEU A 174 17.61 -12.90 -19.02
CA LEU A 174 17.04 -13.71 -17.93
C LEU A 174 17.62 -13.33 -16.56
N GLY A 175 18.72 -12.57 -16.55
CA GLY A 175 19.35 -12.04 -15.36
C GLY A 175 20.38 -12.94 -14.70
N LYS A 176 21.28 -12.31 -13.94
CA LYS A 176 22.36 -12.94 -13.18
C LYS A 176 22.61 -12.23 -11.86
N ILE A 177 22.86 -12.99 -10.80
CA ILE A 177 23.48 -12.47 -9.58
C ILE A 177 25.00 -12.49 -9.77
N GLU A 178 25.59 -11.32 -9.97
CA GLU A 178 27.04 -11.15 -10.20
C GLU A 178 27.83 -11.11 -8.90
N VAL A 179 27.26 -10.48 -7.87
CA VAL A 179 27.81 -10.42 -6.53
C VAL A 179 26.75 -10.98 -5.58
N LYS A 180 27.08 -12.00 -4.79
CA LYS A 180 26.12 -12.71 -3.96
C LYS A 180 26.52 -12.66 -2.48
N ASN A 181 25.55 -12.41 -1.61
CA ASN A 181 25.65 -12.51 -0.14
C ASN A 181 26.87 -11.79 0.47
N GLN A 182 27.26 -10.63 -0.06
CA GLN A 182 28.39 -9.87 0.49
C GLN A 182 28.01 -9.22 1.81
N VAL A 183 28.86 -9.37 2.82
CA VAL A 183 28.64 -8.77 4.13
C VAL A 183 28.82 -7.26 4.03
N LEU A 184 27.73 -6.52 4.17
CA LEU A 184 27.75 -5.06 4.24
C LEU A 184 28.03 -4.58 5.66
N LEU A 185 27.39 -5.21 6.64
CA LEU A 185 27.48 -4.84 8.05
C LEU A 185 27.30 -6.08 8.92
N GLU A 186 28.09 -6.19 9.99
CA GLU A 186 27.97 -7.22 11.00
C GLU A 186 27.93 -6.54 12.39
N ASP A 187 26.79 -6.67 13.08
CA ASP A 187 26.57 -6.11 14.41
C ASP A 187 25.34 -6.79 15.07
N THR A 188 24.88 -6.31 16.20
CA THR A 188 23.58 -6.64 16.80
C THR A 188 22.48 -5.83 16.11
N LEU A 189 22.02 -6.22 14.92
CA LEU A 189 21.11 -5.41 14.09
C LEU A 189 19.62 -5.71 14.33
N THR A 190 18.74 -4.74 14.10
CA THR A 190 17.33 -5.05 13.85
C THR A 190 17.17 -5.73 12.48
N PRO A 191 16.15 -6.57 12.24
CA PRO A 191 15.96 -7.18 10.92
C PRO A 191 15.47 -6.17 9.88
N ALA A 192 14.82 -5.08 10.30
CA ALA A 192 14.27 -4.09 9.39
C ALA A 192 15.36 -3.24 8.73
N VAL A 193 15.30 -3.17 7.40
CA VAL A 193 16.06 -2.26 6.55
C VAL A 193 15.09 -1.51 5.65
N THR A 194 15.30 -0.20 5.51
CA THR A 194 14.47 0.66 4.65
C THR A 194 15.34 1.70 3.95
N ALA A 195 14.79 2.38 2.96
CA ALA A 195 15.50 3.36 2.17
C ALA A 195 14.61 4.55 1.81
N THR A 196 15.26 5.66 1.45
CA THR A 196 14.63 6.84 0.86
C THR A 196 15.57 7.45 -0.18
N ARG A 197 15.04 8.22 -1.14
CA ARG A 197 15.89 8.88 -2.13
C ARG A 197 16.67 10.03 -1.50
N HIS A 198 17.92 10.18 -1.93
CA HIS A 198 18.73 11.36 -1.71
C HIS A 198 18.03 12.61 -2.25
N ALA A 199 18.36 13.78 -1.72
CA ALA A 199 17.77 15.06 -2.13
C ALA A 199 18.02 15.43 -3.61
N ASN A 200 18.94 14.73 -4.28
CA ASN A 200 19.21 14.89 -5.71
C ASN A 200 18.24 14.12 -6.63
N GLY A 201 17.32 13.34 -6.04
CA GLY A 201 16.29 12.61 -6.76
C GLY A 201 16.76 11.31 -7.42
N ARG A 202 18.05 10.95 -7.38
CA ARG A 202 18.59 9.75 -8.06
C ARG A 202 19.13 8.70 -7.11
N ASP A 203 19.90 9.16 -6.13
CA ASP A 203 20.69 8.29 -5.26
C ASP A 203 19.83 7.81 -4.08
N TRP A 204 20.30 6.81 -3.35
CA TRP A 204 19.55 6.20 -2.24
C TRP A 204 20.28 6.34 -0.92
N TRP A 205 19.53 6.69 0.11
CA TRP A 205 19.90 6.47 1.50
C TRP A 205 19.31 5.13 1.96
N ILE A 206 20.13 4.26 2.54
CA ILE A 206 19.70 3.01 3.18
C ILE A 206 19.97 3.14 4.68
N VAL A 207 18.98 2.79 5.51
CA VAL A 207 19.09 2.86 6.97
C VAL A 207 18.86 1.50 7.60
N ALA A 208 19.84 1.09 8.41
CA ALA A 208 19.75 -0.03 9.34
C ALA A 208 20.01 0.47 10.77
N ALA A 209 19.47 -0.23 11.76
CA ALA A 209 19.64 0.16 13.16
C ALA A 209 20.25 -0.97 13.98
N ARG A 210 21.10 -0.61 14.93
CA ARG A 210 21.54 -1.55 15.96
C ARG A 210 20.39 -1.77 16.93
N GLU A 211 20.14 -3.03 17.21
CA GLU A 211 19.23 -3.56 18.18
C GLU A 211 19.39 -2.89 19.55
N SER A 212 18.27 -2.63 20.24
CA SER A 212 18.24 -2.09 21.61
C SER A 212 19.18 -0.90 21.86
N SER A 213 19.41 -0.03 20.87
CA SER A 213 20.30 1.12 20.99
C SER A 213 19.89 2.27 20.09
N SER A 214 20.47 3.45 20.32
CA SER A 214 20.28 4.65 19.50
C SER A 214 21.31 4.77 18.38
N VAL A 215 21.87 3.63 17.93
CA VAL A 215 22.89 3.58 16.87
C VAL A 215 22.25 3.23 15.53
N TYR A 216 22.52 4.05 14.53
CA TYR A 216 22.00 3.95 13.17
C TYR A 216 23.16 3.92 12.17
N TYR A 217 23.02 3.08 11.15
CA TYR A 217 23.96 2.99 10.03
C TYR A 217 23.24 3.52 8.79
N VAL A 218 23.79 4.60 8.22
CA VAL A 218 23.23 5.25 7.05
C VAL A 218 24.20 5.09 5.89
N PHE A 219 23.79 4.38 4.85
CA PHE A 219 24.59 4.09 3.65
C PHE A 219 24.10 4.95 2.49
N LEU A 220 25.03 5.42 1.66
CA LEU A 220 24.73 6.02 0.37
C LEU A 220 24.94 4.99 -0.73
N LEU A 221 23.98 4.88 -1.64
CA LEU A 221 24.12 4.19 -2.91
C LEU A 221 23.95 5.21 -4.04
N ASP A 222 25.00 5.43 -4.82
CA ASP A 222 25.05 6.34 -5.96
C ASP A 222 25.59 5.58 -7.20
N PRO A 223 25.82 6.22 -8.37
CA PRO A 223 26.29 5.51 -9.57
C PRO A 223 27.68 4.88 -9.46
N GLU A 224 28.47 5.27 -8.47
CA GLU A 224 29.81 4.72 -8.23
C GLU A 224 29.75 3.49 -7.31
N GLY A 225 28.59 3.23 -6.71
CA GLY A 225 28.28 2.04 -5.96
C GLY A 225 27.82 2.33 -4.54
N LEU A 226 27.97 1.31 -3.70
CA LEU A 226 27.59 1.35 -2.30
C LEU A 226 28.75 1.88 -1.45
N HIS A 227 28.51 2.97 -0.72
CA HIS A 227 29.50 3.61 0.13
C HIS A 227 29.49 3.05 1.56
N PRO A 228 30.61 3.15 2.30
CA PRO A 228 30.64 2.82 3.73
C PRO A 228 29.63 3.63 4.55
N PRO A 229 29.08 3.08 5.63
CA PRO A 229 28.04 3.76 6.40
C PRO A 229 28.60 4.93 7.21
N THR A 230 27.80 5.98 7.30
CA THR A 230 27.92 6.93 8.41
C THR A 230 27.23 6.31 9.64
N VAL A 231 27.97 6.17 10.73
CA VAL A 231 27.44 5.68 12.01
C VAL A 231 26.96 6.87 12.84
N GLN A 232 25.67 6.90 13.15
CA GLN A 232 25.05 7.97 13.92
C GLN A 232 24.62 7.43 15.29
N VAL A 233 25.06 8.08 16.36
CA VAL A 233 24.67 7.77 17.74
C VAL A 233 23.81 8.93 18.25
N LEU A 234 22.52 8.68 18.44
CA LEU A 234 21.54 9.71 18.74
C LEU A 234 21.22 9.74 20.24
N ASP A 235 21.08 10.94 20.80
CA ASP A 235 20.66 11.13 22.19
C ASP A 235 19.13 11.00 22.26
N SER A 236 18.64 9.77 22.40
CA SER A 236 17.24 9.48 22.60
C SER A 236 17.05 8.66 23.87
N THR A 237 16.11 9.07 24.72
CA THR A 237 15.61 8.28 25.84
C THR A 237 15.08 6.96 25.31
N TRP A 238 15.87 5.91 25.48
CA TRP A 238 15.69 4.59 24.92
C TRP A 238 14.35 3.94 25.29
N ILE A 239 13.78 3.16 24.35
CA ILE A 239 12.58 2.34 24.56
C ILE A 239 13.02 0.92 24.94
N PRO A 240 12.67 0.41 26.13
CA PRO A 240 12.96 -0.96 26.53
C PRO A 240 12.12 -1.98 25.78
N GLY A 241 12.72 -3.02 25.18
CA GLY A 241 11.97 -4.15 24.62
C GLY A 241 12.78 -5.11 23.75
N HIS A 242 12.65 -6.41 24.00
CA HIS A 242 13.31 -7.47 23.23
C HIS A 242 12.66 -7.69 21.85
N ILE A 243 13.36 -8.39 20.98
CA ILE A 243 13.31 -8.22 19.54
C ILE A 243 12.58 -9.33 18.83
N VAL A 244 11.43 -8.99 18.29
CA VAL A 244 10.78 -9.64 17.16
C VAL A 244 9.80 -8.60 16.60
N ASN A 245 9.74 -8.42 15.28
CA ASN A 245 8.69 -7.66 14.59
C ASN A 245 8.82 -6.12 14.64
N LEU A 246 10.03 -5.59 14.47
CA LEU A 246 10.21 -4.14 14.29
C LEU A 246 10.02 -3.76 12.82
N SER A 247 9.27 -2.70 12.57
CA SER A 247 9.25 -2.01 11.29
C SER A 247 10.00 -0.67 11.41
N ASN A 248 10.54 -0.21 10.29
CA ASN A 248 11.12 1.11 10.10
C ASN A 248 10.49 1.72 8.85
N VAL A 249 10.11 3.00 8.90
CA VAL A 249 9.44 3.64 7.76
C VAL A 249 9.91 5.07 7.59
N PHE A 250 10.19 5.42 6.33
CA PHE A 250 10.36 6.81 5.92
C PHE A 250 9.01 7.41 5.52
N SER A 251 8.79 8.68 5.81
CA SER A 251 7.70 9.42 5.18
C SER A 251 7.92 9.46 3.64
N PRO A 252 6.86 9.49 2.82
CA PRO A 252 6.99 9.54 1.36
C PRO A 252 7.86 10.70 0.84
N ASP A 253 7.88 11.84 1.52
CA ASP A 253 8.76 12.98 1.21
C ASP A 253 10.24 12.77 1.62
N GLY A 254 10.51 11.69 2.35
CA GLY A 254 11.79 11.27 2.90
C GLY A 254 12.32 12.14 4.05
N THR A 255 11.51 13.05 4.60
CA THR A 255 11.96 14.01 5.62
C THR A 255 11.84 13.49 7.06
N LYS A 256 11.15 12.35 7.25
CA LYS A 256 10.97 11.72 8.57
C LYS A 256 11.32 10.25 8.51
N PHE A 257 11.92 9.77 9.58
CA PHE A 257 12.22 8.36 9.80
C PHE A 257 11.60 7.91 11.11
N VAL A 258 10.78 6.86 11.07
CA VAL A 258 10.17 6.27 12.25
C VAL A 258 10.77 4.91 12.50
N ARG A 259 11.18 4.68 13.75
CA ARG A 259 11.56 3.37 14.27
C ARG A 259 10.56 2.95 15.33
N PHE A 260 9.95 1.80 15.12
CA PHE A 260 9.02 1.23 16.05
C PHE A 260 9.70 0.47 17.19
N GLY A 261 9.12 0.50 18.39
CA GLY A 261 9.59 -0.23 19.57
C GLY A 261 8.95 -1.62 19.69
N GLY A 262 9.72 -2.59 20.16
CA GLY A 262 9.30 -3.99 20.38
C GLY A 262 9.00 -4.29 21.85
N GLY A 263 8.78 -3.25 22.66
CA GLY A 263 8.59 -3.37 24.11
C GLY A 263 7.21 -3.00 24.60
N VAL A 264 7.06 -3.02 25.93
CA VAL A 264 5.88 -2.50 26.62
C VAL A 264 6.32 -1.28 27.45
N PRO A 265 5.84 -0.07 27.14
CA PRO A 265 4.90 0.27 26.06
C PRO A 265 5.52 0.14 24.66
N ALA A 266 4.70 -0.16 23.65
CA ALA A 266 5.13 -0.33 22.24
C ALA A 266 5.31 1.01 21.51
N ASP A 267 5.82 2.01 22.25
CA ASP A 267 6.06 3.35 21.76
C ASP A 267 7.05 3.33 20.60
N PHE A 268 7.10 4.42 19.86
CA PHE A 268 7.98 4.56 18.71
C PHE A 268 8.64 5.93 18.72
N ILE A 269 9.75 6.02 18.01
CA ILE A 269 10.53 7.25 17.90
C ILE A 269 10.53 7.71 16.45
N MET A 270 10.27 9.00 16.26
CA MET A 270 10.37 9.67 14.98
C MET A 270 11.56 10.63 14.99
N TYR A 271 12.30 10.64 13.90
CA TYR A 271 13.39 11.58 13.64
C TYR A 271 13.04 12.41 12.41
N ASN A 272 13.55 13.63 12.38
CA ASN A 272 13.75 14.32 11.11
C ASN A 272 14.94 13.67 10.39
N PHE A 273 14.88 13.64 9.06
CA PHE A 273 15.94 13.14 8.21
C PHE A 273 16.30 14.20 7.16
N ASP A 274 17.57 14.57 7.15
CA ASP A 274 18.13 15.44 6.12
C ASP A 274 18.56 14.59 4.92
N ARG A 275 17.80 14.68 3.83
CA ARG A 275 18.06 13.94 2.59
C ARG A 275 19.33 14.38 1.86
N CYS A 276 19.93 15.51 2.22
CA CYS A 276 21.20 15.98 1.66
C CYS A 276 22.40 15.35 2.35
N SER A 277 22.40 15.36 3.68
CA SER A 277 23.53 14.87 4.48
C SER A 277 23.38 13.42 4.95
N GLY A 278 22.17 12.88 4.90
CA GLY A 278 21.81 11.59 5.49
C GLY A 278 21.65 11.65 7.02
N GLN A 279 21.59 12.84 7.62
CA GLN A 279 21.56 13.01 9.08
C GLN A 279 20.17 12.78 9.67
N LEU A 280 20.10 11.97 10.74
CA LEU A 280 18.96 11.85 11.63
C LEU A 280 19.09 12.86 12.79
N TYR A 281 18.02 13.58 13.11
CA TYR A 281 18.02 14.59 14.17
C TYR A 281 16.63 14.85 14.74
N ASN A 282 16.54 15.62 15.82
CA ASN A 282 15.30 16.00 16.52
C ASN A 282 14.39 14.80 16.85
N PRO A 283 14.84 13.86 17.71
CA PRO A 283 14.02 12.72 18.12
C PRO A 283 12.74 13.17 18.84
N VAL A 284 11.62 12.54 18.47
CA VAL A 284 10.32 12.67 19.14
C VAL A 284 9.82 11.28 19.50
N THR A 285 9.68 11.00 20.80
CA THR A 285 9.01 9.78 21.28
C THR A 285 7.50 9.98 21.19
N ILE A 286 6.80 8.99 20.62
CA ILE A 286 5.37 9.01 20.41
C ILE A 286 4.75 7.83 21.15
N HIS A 287 3.76 8.13 21.98
CA HIS A 287 3.14 7.16 22.88
C HIS A 287 1.91 6.50 22.26
N LEU A 288 1.86 5.16 22.27
CA LEU A 288 0.68 4.42 21.83
C LEU A 288 -0.39 4.32 22.95
N PRO A 289 -1.69 4.55 22.67
CA PRO A 289 -2.75 4.50 23.68
C PRO A 289 -2.99 3.12 24.33
N ASP A 290 -2.58 2.02 23.67
CA ASP A 290 -2.82 0.64 24.11
C ASP A 290 -1.50 -0.15 24.16
N THR A 291 -1.00 -0.41 25.36
CA THR A 291 0.39 -0.84 25.61
C THR A 291 0.54 -2.34 25.94
N VAL A 292 -0.44 -3.18 25.57
CA VAL A 292 -0.49 -4.57 26.06
C VAL A 292 0.47 -5.56 25.39
N SER A 293 1.07 -5.23 24.23
CA SER A 293 2.08 -6.04 23.54
C SER A 293 2.72 -5.25 22.37
N ALA A 294 3.71 -5.85 21.71
CA ALA A 294 4.71 -5.16 20.90
C ALA A 294 4.99 -5.80 19.54
N SER A 295 4.15 -5.49 18.54
CA SER A 295 4.52 -5.66 17.13
C SER A 295 3.88 -4.56 16.27
N PRO A 296 4.15 -3.28 16.59
CA PRO A 296 3.60 -2.18 15.84
C PRO A 296 4.14 -2.15 14.41
N TRP A 297 3.24 -1.91 13.46
CA TRP A 297 3.57 -1.62 12.08
C TRP A 297 2.93 -0.31 11.70
N GLY A 298 3.66 0.55 10.99
CA GLY A 298 3.10 1.79 10.50
C GLY A 298 3.43 2.13 9.07
N CYS A 299 2.62 3.01 8.52
CA CYS A 299 2.73 3.52 7.16
C CYS A 299 2.29 4.99 7.16
N PHE A 300 3.08 5.85 6.53
CA PHE A 300 2.72 7.25 6.36
C PHE A 300 1.68 7.41 5.25
N SER A 301 0.82 8.41 5.38
CA SER A 301 0.00 8.89 4.29
C SER A 301 0.87 9.41 3.14
N PRO A 302 0.39 9.34 1.88
CA PRO A 302 1.11 9.83 0.70
C PRO A 302 1.63 11.28 0.84
N ASN A 303 0.86 12.16 1.49
CA ASN A 303 1.28 13.55 1.73
C ASN A 303 2.24 13.73 2.93
N SER A 304 2.72 12.64 3.52
CA SER A 304 3.66 12.63 4.66
C SER A 304 3.15 13.28 5.96
N ARG A 305 1.84 13.57 6.06
CA ARG A 305 1.25 14.19 7.25
C ARG A 305 0.84 13.17 8.31
N PHE A 306 0.05 12.18 7.92
CA PHE A 306 -0.52 11.23 8.86
C PHE A 306 0.34 9.97 8.94
N LEU A 307 0.54 9.45 10.14
CA LEU A 307 1.16 8.14 10.36
C LEU A 307 0.08 7.18 10.87
N TYR A 308 -0.20 6.12 10.11
CA TYR A 308 -1.08 5.05 10.54
C TYR A 308 -0.28 3.99 11.26
N VAL A 309 -0.76 3.50 12.40
CA VAL A 309 -0.09 2.49 13.22
C VAL A 309 -1.09 1.47 13.70
N GLN A 310 -0.88 0.20 13.36
CA GLN A 310 -1.55 -0.92 14.05
C GLN A 310 -0.65 -1.43 15.16
N ASN A 311 -1.25 -1.89 16.25
CA ASN A 311 -0.56 -2.70 17.26
C ASN A 311 -1.43 -3.92 17.60
N GLU A 312 -0.82 -5.09 17.70
CA GLU A 312 -1.50 -6.40 17.92
C GLU A 312 -2.57 -6.82 16.89
N GLY A 313 -2.81 -5.97 15.89
CA GLY A 313 -3.77 -6.22 14.83
C GLY A 313 -5.24 -6.00 15.17
N ASP A 314 -5.56 -5.53 16.37
CA ASP A 314 -6.94 -5.28 16.80
C ASP A 314 -7.39 -3.82 16.62
N LYS A 315 -6.44 -2.87 16.58
CA LYS A 315 -6.73 -1.43 16.46
C LYS A 315 -5.80 -0.77 15.45
N LEU A 316 -6.35 0.17 14.70
CA LEU A 316 -5.63 1.05 13.79
C LEU A 316 -5.74 2.49 14.29
N HIS A 317 -4.60 3.10 14.58
CA HIS A 317 -4.48 4.49 15.01
C HIS A 317 -3.91 5.36 13.89
N GLN A 318 -4.29 6.63 13.87
CA GLN A 318 -3.75 7.66 13.00
C GLN A 318 -3.16 8.78 13.86
N PHE A 319 -1.93 9.21 13.57
CA PHE A 319 -1.24 10.32 14.23
C PHE A 319 -1.04 11.46 13.23
N ASP A 320 -1.31 12.71 13.62
CA ASP A 320 -0.95 13.89 12.83
C ASP A 320 0.49 14.30 13.16
N THR A 321 1.43 14.00 12.27
CA THR A 321 2.86 14.28 12.48
C THR A 321 3.21 15.76 12.31
N TRP A 322 2.24 16.60 11.93
CA TRP A 322 2.38 18.06 11.89
C TRP A 322 1.79 18.74 13.14
N ALA A 323 1.15 17.98 14.03
CA ALA A 323 0.68 18.50 15.30
C ALA A 323 1.87 18.90 16.20
N THR A 324 1.67 19.94 17.02
CA THR A 324 2.68 20.37 18.01
C THR A 324 2.97 19.28 19.04
N ASP A 325 1.94 18.51 19.42
CA ASP A 325 2.06 17.30 20.21
C ASP A 325 1.45 16.14 19.41
N ILE A 326 2.33 15.30 18.86
CA ILE A 326 1.95 14.20 17.98
C ILE A 326 1.20 13.12 18.79
N SER A 327 1.61 12.85 20.03
CA SER A 327 0.99 11.78 20.83
C SER A 327 -0.47 12.09 21.15
N SER A 328 -0.80 13.35 21.47
CA SER A 328 -2.19 13.75 21.74
C SER A 328 -3.05 13.90 20.48
N SER A 329 -2.46 13.92 19.29
CA SER A 329 -3.19 13.98 18.02
C SER A 329 -3.85 12.65 17.61
N VAL A 330 -3.58 11.58 18.35
CA VAL A 330 -3.98 10.21 18.00
C VAL A 330 -5.50 10.08 17.82
N GLN A 331 -5.88 9.42 16.72
CA GLN A 331 -7.26 9.07 16.43
C GLN A 331 -7.38 7.56 16.18
N LEU A 332 -8.39 6.93 16.77
CA LEU A 332 -8.74 5.55 16.45
C LEU A 332 -9.56 5.54 15.16
N VAL A 333 -9.02 4.91 14.11
CA VAL A 333 -9.64 4.88 12.77
C VAL A 333 -10.13 3.49 12.36
N GLY A 334 -9.76 2.44 13.11
CA GLY A 334 -10.24 1.08 12.87
C GLY A 334 -10.17 0.21 14.11
N ILE A 335 -11.17 -0.67 14.28
CA ILE A 335 -11.19 -1.76 15.26
C ILE A 335 -11.51 -3.03 14.49
N TYR A 336 -10.73 -4.10 14.71
CA TYR A 336 -10.98 -5.40 14.11
C TYR A 336 -12.39 -5.89 14.46
N ASP A 337 -13.15 -6.28 13.45
CA ASP A 337 -14.57 -6.61 13.55
C ASP A 337 -14.86 -8.07 13.98
N GLY A 338 -13.81 -8.86 14.23
CA GLY A 338 -13.95 -10.27 14.58
C GLY A 338 -14.17 -11.20 13.37
N PHE A 339 -14.14 -10.69 12.14
CA PHE A 339 -14.33 -11.50 10.93
C PHE A 339 -13.22 -12.55 10.79
N LYS A 340 -13.62 -13.76 10.40
CA LYS A 340 -12.71 -14.88 10.17
C LYS A 340 -12.78 -15.28 8.71
N GLY A 341 -11.63 -15.32 8.06
CA GLY A 341 -11.47 -15.77 6.70
C GLY A 341 -11.46 -17.30 6.58
N PRO A 342 -10.93 -17.83 5.46
CA PRO A 342 -10.75 -19.26 5.26
C PRO A 342 -10.09 -19.94 6.47
N PHE A 343 -10.51 -21.19 6.74
CA PHE A 343 -10.05 -21.99 7.89
C PHE A 343 -10.36 -21.40 9.28
N GLY A 344 -11.23 -20.39 9.36
CA GLY A 344 -11.57 -19.74 10.62
C GLY A 344 -10.44 -18.86 11.18
N LEU A 345 -9.48 -18.48 10.32
CA LEU A 345 -8.35 -17.64 10.67
C LEU A 345 -8.76 -16.17 10.75
N SER A 346 -8.20 -15.43 11.69
CA SER A 346 -8.53 -14.01 11.89
C SER A 346 -7.94 -13.13 10.79
N THR A 347 -8.68 -12.13 10.36
CA THR A 347 -8.22 -11.07 9.45
C THR A 347 -7.79 -9.83 10.23
N ARG A 348 -6.92 -10.02 11.24
CA ARG A 348 -6.39 -8.93 12.06
C ARG A 348 -5.37 -8.10 11.30
N PHE A 349 -5.26 -6.82 11.63
CA PHE A 349 -4.37 -5.86 10.96
C PHE A 349 -2.89 -6.24 11.10
N ASN A 350 -2.13 -6.19 10.00
CA ASN A 350 -0.70 -6.49 10.01
C ASN A 350 0.13 -5.41 9.31
N SER A 351 0.99 -5.79 8.35
CA SER A 351 1.84 -4.85 7.65
C SER A 351 1.05 -3.97 6.70
N MET A 352 1.51 -2.73 6.54
CA MET A 352 0.92 -1.75 5.65
C MET A 352 1.98 -1.17 4.72
N THR A 353 1.59 -0.87 3.49
CA THR A 353 2.41 -0.09 2.56
C THR A 353 1.53 0.76 1.65
N VAL A 354 2.10 1.83 1.11
CA VAL A 354 1.43 2.71 0.15
C VAL A 354 1.54 2.11 -1.25
N GLY A 355 0.42 2.04 -1.98
CA GLY A 355 0.38 1.64 -3.37
C GLY A 355 0.75 2.80 -4.32
N PRO A 356 1.10 2.51 -5.59
CA PRO A 356 1.28 3.52 -6.64
C PRO A 356 0.07 4.41 -6.83
N ASP A 357 -1.12 3.88 -6.55
CA ASP A 357 -2.36 4.61 -6.55
C ASP A 357 -2.55 5.55 -5.36
N GLN A 358 -1.55 5.69 -4.48
CA GLN A 358 -1.55 6.45 -3.23
C GLN A 358 -2.48 5.89 -2.13
N ARG A 359 -3.02 4.66 -2.23
CA ARG A 359 -3.85 4.06 -1.17
C ARG A 359 -2.92 3.35 -0.19
N ILE A 360 -3.36 3.13 1.04
CA ILE A 360 -2.62 2.24 1.95
C ILE A 360 -3.30 0.89 1.93
N TYR A 361 -2.54 -0.14 1.56
CA TYR A 361 -2.95 -1.53 1.60
C TYR A 361 -2.40 -2.16 2.87
N MET A 362 -3.20 -3.02 3.48
CA MET A 362 -2.88 -3.66 4.74
C MET A 362 -3.12 -5.15 4.65
N SER A 363 -2.10 -5.93 5.02
CA SER A 363 -2.22 -7.37 5.11
C SER A 363 -2.85 -7.86 6.42
N CYS A 364 -3.17 -9.14 6.46
CA CYS A 364 -3.70 -9.82 7.63
C CYS A 364 -2.60 -10.54 8.44
N ARG A 365 -2.79 -10.69 9.76
CA ARG A 365 -1.91 -11.50 10.65
C ARG A 365 -2.10 -13.01 10.51
N SER A 366 -2.67 -13.47 9.41
CA SER A 366 -2.91 -14.89 9.14
C SER A 366 -2.88 -15.12 7.64
N GLY A 367 -2.64 -16.36 7.23
CA GLY A 367 -2.72 -16.77 5.83
C GLY A 367 -4.16 -16.78 5.34
N VAL A 368 -4.66 -15.63 4.89
CA VAL A 368 -6.00 -15.43 4.34
C VAL A 368 -5.89 -14.71 3.00
N ASN A 369 -7.00 -14.65 2.26
CA ASN A 369 -7.06 -14.03 0.94
C ASN A 369 -7.69 -12.62 0.98
N PHE A 370 -7.39 -11.82 2.01
CA PHE A 370 -7.96 -10.46 2.14
C PHE A 370 -6.87 -9.40 2.37
N LEU A 371 -7.11 -8.22 1.80
CA LEU A 371 -6.44 -6.97 2.17
C LEU A 371 -7.46 -5.98 2.74
N HIS A 372 -7.06 -5.25 3.77
CA HIS A 372 -7.77 -4.04 4.20
C HIS A 372 -7.18 -2.83 3.45
N VAL A 373 -7.98 -1.78 3.26
CA VAL A 373 -7.57 -0.62 2.46
C VAL A 373 -7.96 0.67 3.15
N ILE A 374 -7.06 1.66 3.16
CA ILE A 374 -7.34 3.05 3.49
C ILE A 374 -7.43 3.82 2.18
N HIS A 375 -8.64 4.23 1.77
CA HIS A 375 -8.84 4.85 0.46
C HIS A 375 -8.44 6.32 0.41
N GLN A 376 -8.59 7.05 1.50
CA GLN A 376 -8.31 8.48 1.59
C GLN A 376 -7.24 8.77 2.65
N PRO A 377 -6.03 8.20 2.52
CA PRO A 377 -5.05 8.24 3.60
C PRO A 377 -4.59 9.64 4.01
N ASN A 378 -4.83 10.65 3.16
CA ASN A 378 -4.52 12.06 3.44
C ASN A 378 -5.63 12.78 4.23
N GLU A 379 -6.75 12.13 4.54
CA GLU A 379 -7.86 12.71 5.30
C GLU A 379 -7.78 12.36 6.79
N PRO A 380 -8.16 13.27 7.70
CA PRO A 380 -8.07 13.03 9.14
C PRO A 380 -9.20 12.12 9.64
N GLY A 381 -8.88 11.30 10.63
CA GLY A 381 -9.82 10.45 11.35
C GLY A 381 -10.56 9.48 10.44
N LEU A 382 -11.85 9.27 10.70
CA LEU A 382 -12.70 8.36 9.93
C LEU A 382 -12.90 8.78 8.47
N ASN A 383 -12.57 10.03 8.10
CA ASN A 383 -12.61 10.46 6.71
C ASN A 383 -11.54 9.77 5.85
N CYS A 384 -10.57 9.09 6.48
CA CYS A 384 -9.58 8.28 5.78
C CYS A 384 -10.19 7.09 5.01
N ASP A 385 -11.46 6.75 5.29
CA ASP A 385 -12.20 5.67 4.62
C ASP A 385 -11.43 4.34 4.71
N PHE A 386 -11.12 3.94 5.93
CA PHE A 386 -10.57 2.62 6.22
C PHE A 386 -11.67 1.56 6.09
N ARG A 387 -11.43 0.56 5.23
CA ARG A 387 -12.33 -0.54 4.96
C ARG A 387 -11.62 -1.86 5.22
N GLN A 388 -12.24 -2.70 6.02
CA GLN A 388 -11.73 -4.03 6.29
C GLN A 388 -12.17 -5.00 5.19
N HIS A 389 -11.30 -5.95 4.82
CA HIS A 389 -11.60 -6.98 3.81
C HIS A 389 -12.04 -6.41 2.46
N ASP A 390 -11.57 -5.20 2.16
CA ASP A 390 -12.03 -4.44 1.00
C ASP A 390 -11.64 -5.10 -0.32
N ILE A 391 -10.53 -5.85 -0.31
CA ILE A 391 -10.08 -6.65 -1.44
C ILE A 391 -10.03 -8.11 -1.03
N GLU A 392 -10.81 -8.92 -1.74
CA GLU A 392 -10.67 -10.37 -1.75
C GLU A 392 -9.70 -10.77 -2.88
N LEU A 393 -8.70 -11.55 -2.52
CA LEU A 393 -7.68 -12.07 -3.40
C LEU A 393 -8.07 -13.49 -3.90
N PRO A 394 -7.69 -13.86 -5.13
CA PRO A 394 -7.94 -15.20 -5.66
C PRO A 394 -7.32 -16.35 -4.84
N ALA A 395 -6.15 -16.13 -4.24
CA ALA A 395 -5.42 -17.11 -3.46
C ALA A 395 -5.03 -16.55 -2.08
N ILE A 396 -4.85 -17.44 -1.11
CA ILE A 396 -4.30 -17.06 0.20
C ILE A 396 -2.84 -16.63 0.06
N TYR A 397 -2.39 -15.71 0.90
CA TYR A 397 -0.99 -15.29 0.94
C TYR A 397 -0.46 -15.23 2.37
N PRO A 398 0.85 -15.39 2.57
CA PRO A 398 1.45 -15.33 3.91
C PRO A 398 1.60 -13.89 4.39
N PHE A 399 1.06 -13.60 5.57
CA PHE A 399 1.26 -12.47 6.50
C PHE A 399 1.67 -11.07 5.98
N PHE A 400 2.74 -10.90 5.20
CA PHE A 400 3.42 -9.62 4.98
C PHE A 400 3.32 -9.12 3.54
N LEU A 401 3.19 -7.80 3.40
CA LEU A 401 3.37 -7.11 2.13
C LEU A 401 4.88 -6.95 1.83
N PRO A 402 5.26 -6.79 0.56
CA PRO A 402 6.64 -6.54 0.18
C PRO A 402 7.19 -5.27 0.83
N ASN A 403 8.47 -5.29 1.22
CA ASN A 403 9.15 -4.11 1.72
C ASN A 403 9.58 -3.22 0.55
N MET A 404 8.79 -2.18 0.30
CA MET A 404 8.98 -1.25 -0.81
C MET A 404 9.19 0.17 -0.28
N PRO A 405 10.36 0.81 -0.54
CA PRO A 405 10.53 2.22 -0.30
C PRO A 405 9.70 3.03 -1.29
N PHE A 406 9.54 4.33 -1.04
CA PHE A 406 8.82 5.19 -1.97
C PHE A 406 9.70 5.51 -3.20
N TYR A 407 9.49 4.76 -4.29
CA TYR A 407 10.35 4.85 -5.49
C TYR A 407 10.20 6.14 -6.29
N ARG A 408 9.08 6.86 -6.16
CA ARG A 408 8.78 8.08 -6.94
C ARG A 408 9.06 9.37 -6.17
N LEU A 409 10.10 9.38 -5.34
CA LEU A 409 10.51 10.58 -4.60
C LEU A 409 11.40 11.50 -5.46
N HIS A 410 10.88 12.65 -5.87
CA HIS A 410 11.65 13.63 -6.63
C HIS A 410 12.81 14.26 -5.82
N LYS A 411 13.72 14.90 -6.54
CA LYS A 411 14.71 15.83 -5.94
C LYS A 411 14.04 16.95 -5.14
N ILE A 412 14.78 17.60 -4.24
CA ILE A 412 14.34 18.81 -3.53
C ILE A 412 14.78 20.04 -4.35
N PRO A 413 13.86 20.74 -5.06
CA PRO A 413 14.24 21.84 -5.94
C PRO A 413 14.94 22.96 -5.17
N GLY A 414 16.09 23.40 -5.68
CA GLY A 414 16.87 24.49 -5.08
C GLY A 414 17.59 24.13 -3.77
N SER A 415 17.58 22.87 -3.34
CA SER A 415 18.46 22.41 -2.26
C SER A 415 19.93 22.43 -2.69
N GLU A 416 20.86 22.40 -1.73
CA GLU A 416 22.30 22.31 -2.04
C GLU A 416 22.68 21.01 -2.79
N CYS A 417 21.82 20.00 -2.71
CA CYS A 417 21.96 18.71 -3.38
C CYS A 417 21.23 18.63 -4.72
N ASP A 418 20.51 19.68 -5.11
CA ASP A 418 19.96 19.83 -6.46
C ASP A 418 21.10 20.19 -7.44
N SER A 419 22.12 19.33 -7.49
CA SER A 419 23.33 19.48 -8.27
C SER A 419 23.26 18.71 -9.59
N LEU A 420 22.26 17.85 -9.75
CA LEU A 420 22.06 17.04 -10.93
C LEU A 420 20.97 17.65 -11.81
N ASN A 421 21.30 17.88 -13.08
CA ASN A 421 20.31 18.29 -14.08
C ASN A 421 19.48 17.10 -14.57
N ILE A 422 18.87 16.37 -13.64
CA ILE A 422 18.03 15.21 -13.94
C ILE A 422 16.66 15.72 -14.33
N GLN A 423 16.24 15.27 -15.51
CA GLN A 423 14.90 15.44 -15.99
C GLN A 423 14.06 14.29 -15.44
N GLU A 424 13.31 14.57 -14.38
CA GLU A 424 12.43 13.58 -13.74
C GLU A 424 11.35 13.14 -14.74
N PRO A 425 11.00 11.84 -14.78
CA PRO A 425 9.86 11.38 -15.59
C PRO A 425 8.58 12.03 -15.08
N LEU A 426 7.56 12.13 -15.92
CA LEU A 426 6.20 12.43 -15.44
C LEU A 426 5.41 11.13 -15.40
N VAL A 427 4.62 10.92 -14.34
CA VAL A 427 3.73 9.76 -14.23
C VAL A 427 2.32 10.24 -13.94
N ALA A 428 1.44 10.13 -14.94
CA ALA A 428 0.04 10.48 -14.83
C ALA A 428 -0.67 9.48 -13.91
N PHE A 429 -1.38 9.99 -12.91
CA PHE A 429 -2.17 9.15 -12.03
C PHE A 429 -3.35 9.92 -11.46
N TRP A 430 -4.50 9.26 -11.34
CA TRP A 430 -5.68 9.92 -10.79
C TRP A 430 -6.71 8.96 -10.17
N ARG A 431 -7.59 9.55 -9.37
CA ARG A 431 -8.71 8.88 -8.72
C ARG A 431 -10.00 9.65 -8.92
N TYR A 432 -11.11 9.00 -8.59
CA TYR A 432 -12.40 9.63 -8.57
C TYR A 432 -13.22 9.19 -7.36
N LYS A 433 -14.16 10.04 -6.96
CA LYS A 433 -15.18 9.75 -5.96
C LYS A 433 -16.53 10.13 -6.53
N GLN A 434 -17.49 9.21 -6.50
CA GLN A 434 -18.87 9.51 -6.83
C GLN A 434 -19.58 10.10 -5.60
N ASP A 435 -20.22 11.26 -5.77
CA ASP A 435 -21.06 11.85 -4.73
C ASP A 435 -22.35 11.03 -4.62
N SER A 436 -22.53 10.34 -3.49
CA SER A 436 -23.70 9.51 -3.21
C SER A 436 -24.91 10.30 -2.71
N LEU A 437 -24.80 11.61 -2.54
CA LEU A 437 -25.85 12.50 -2.02
C LEU A 437 -26.34 13.51 -3.07
N ALA A 438 -25.64 13.66 -4.20
CA ALA A 438 -26.07 14.54 -5.28
C ALA A 438 -27.26 13.95 -6.07
N SER A 439 -28.21 14.81 -6.46
CA SER A 439 -29.34 14.44 -7.32
C SER A 439 -28.94 14.16 -8.78
N ALA A 440 -27.70 14.47 -9.13
CA ALA A 440 -27.08 14.18 -10.40
C ALA A 440 -25.87 13.28 -10.16
N THR A 441 -25.48 12.49 -11.15
CA THR A 441 -24.32 11.59 -11.09
C THR A 441 -23.00 12.38 -11.17
N LYS A 442 -22.73 13.15 -10.12
CA LYS A 442 -21.53 13.97 -9.96
C LYS A 442 -20.35 13.10 -9.53
N ILE A 443 -19.24 13.23 -10.25
CA ILE A 443 -17.96 12.61 -9.96
C ILE A 443 -16.93 13.70 -9.68
N ASP A 444 -16.23 13.60 -8.55
CA ASP A 444 -15.09 14.43 -8.21
C ASP A 444 -13.81 13.69 -8.55
N PHE A 445 -12.96 14.30 -9.38
CA PHE A 445 -11.67 13.74 -9.79
C PHE A 445 -10.53 14.35 -8.99
N THR A 446 -9.53 13.53 -8.70
CA THR A 446 -8.34 13.93 -7.94
C THR A 446 -7.10 13.53 -8.70
N ASP A 447 -6.33 14.52 -9.15
CA ASP A 447 -4.97 14.33 -9.61
C ASP A 447 -4.07 13.84 -8.46
N ILE A 448 -3.37 12.75 -8.71
CA ILE A 448 -2.36 12.17 -7.82
C ILE A 448 -1.09 11.80 -8.61
N SER A 449 -0.86 12.50 -9.73
CA SER A 449 0.32 12.32 -10.58
C SER A 449 1.60 12.67 -9.83
N TYR A 450 2.71 12.04 -10.23
CA TYR A 450 4.03 12.23 -9.60
C TYR A 450 4.89 13.19 -10.42
N PHE A 451 5.93 13.77 -9.80
CA PHE A 451 6.94 14.61 -10.46
C PHE A 451 6.42 15.92 -11.06
N ASP A 452 5.68 16.68 -10.23
CA ASP A 452 5.33 18.09 -10.42
C ASP A 452 4.65 18.44 -11.77
N PRO A 453 3.46 17.87 -12.06
CA PRO A 453 2.64 18.34 -13.17
C PRO A 453 2.28 19.83 -13.02
N ILE A 454 2.29 20.58 -14.13
CA ILE A 454 1.89 22.00 -14.17
C ILE A 454 0.72 22.28 -15.11
N GLN A 455 0.31 21.28 -15.89
CA GLN A 455 -0.78 21.34 -16.85
C GLN A 455 -1.59 20.05 -16.77
N TRP A 456 -2.91 20.18 -16.82
CA TRP A 456 -3.87 19.08 -16.80
C TRP A 456 -4.82 19.21 -17.98
N ASN A 457 -5.15 18.10 -18.60
CA ASN A 457 -6.17 18.01 -19.65
C ASN A 457 -6.97 16.73 -19.47
N TRP A 458 -8.22 16.90 -19.03
CA TRP A 458 -9.16 15.82 -18.78
C TRP A 458 -10.08 15.63 -19.97
N THR A 459 -10.37 14.38 -20.31
CA THR A 459 -11.52 14.01 -21.15
C THR A 459 -12.41 13.08 -20.34
N PHE A 460 -13.70 13.38 -20.24
CA PHE A 460 -14.62 12.61 -19.39
C PHE A 460 -15.33 11.46 -20.11
N GLY A 461 -14.98 11.19 -21.38
CA GLY A 461 -15.57 10.11 -22.16
C GLY A 461 -16.98 10.38 -22.71
N ASP A 462 -17.57 11.54 -22.41
CA ASP A 462 -18.89 11.99 -22.87
C ASP A 462 -18.83 13.23 -23.79
N GLY A 463 -17.63 13.64 -24.19
CA GLY A 463 -17.36 14.80 -25.05
C GLY A 463 -17.01 16.07 -24.30
N PHE A 464 -17.12 16.11 -22.97
CA PHE A 464 -16.66 17.23 -22.15
C PHE A 464 -15.20 17.07 -21.70
N THR A 465 -14.57 18.19 -21.38
CA THR A 465 -13.17 18.28 -20.96
C THR A 465 -12.98 19.27 -19.81
N SER A 466 -11.83 19.22 -19.13
CA SER A 466 -11.42 20.22 -18.14
C SER A 466 -9.90 20.40 -18.13
N THR A 467 -9.44 21.56 -17.69
CA THR A 467 -8.01 21.84 -17.44
C THR A 467 -7.71 22.10 -15.96
N GLU A 468 -8.69 21.89 -15.08
CA GLU A 468 -8.50 21.99 -13.64
C GLU A 468 -7.74 20.77 -13.11
N GLN A 469 -6.95 20.96 -12.05
CA GLN A 469 -6.25 19.86 -11.37
C GLN A 469 -7.24 18.91 -10.64
N PHE A 470 -8.28 19.48 -10.04
CA PHE A 470 -9.29 18.76 -9.25
C PHE A 470 -10.71 19.03 -9.76
N PRO A 471 -11.06 18.60 -11.00
CA PRO A 471 -12.36 18.93 -11.57
C PRO A 471 -13.50 18.12 -10.93
N SER A 472 -14.67 18.74 -10.88
CA SER A 472 -15.95 18.04 -10.70
C SER A 472 -16.65 17.93 -12.05
N HIS A 473 -17.20 16.75 -12.38
CA HIS A 473 -18.00 16.55 -13.59
C HIS A 473 -19.35 15.91 -13.27
N ILE A 474 -20.39 16.30 -14.02
CA ILE A 474 -21.75 15.76 -13.87
C ILE A 474 -22.10 15.02 -15.15
N TYR A 475 -22.30 13.71 -15.03
CA TYR A 475 -22.78 12.89 -16.14
C TYR A 475 -24.30 13.02 -16.26
N ALA A 476 -24.81 12.97 -17.50
CA ALA A 476 -26.25 13.03 -17.75
C ALA A 476 -26.95 11.70 -17.45
N GLU A 477 -26.27 10.58 -17.72
CA GLU A 477 -26.81 9.22 -17.61
C GLU A 477 -25.82 8.31 -16.86
N PRO A 478 -26.30 7.26 -16.19
CA PRO A 478 -25.42 6.22 -15.68
C PRO A 478 -24.77 5.45 -16.84
N GLY A 479 -23.56 4.95 -16.63
CA GLY A 479 -22.81 4.26 -17.67
C GLY A 479 -21.37 4.01 -17.30
N VAL A 480 -20.63 3.47 -18.26
CA VAL A 480 -19.17 3.32 -18.17
C VAL A 480 -18.54 4.34 -19.12
N TYR A 481 -17.72 5.23 -18.57
CA TYR A 481 -17.08 6.30 -19.31
C TYR A 481 -15.57 6.11 -19.29
N ASN A 482 -14.94 6.13 -20.46
CA ASN A 482 -13.47 6.12 -20.55
C ASN A 482 -12.95 7.53 -20.29
N VAL A 483 -12.45 7.77 -19.08
CA VAL A 483 -11.91 9.06 -18.66
C VAL A 483 -10.40 9.04 -18.83
N CYS A 484 -9.82 10.11 -19.38
CA CYS A 484 -8.38 10.26 -19.51
C CYS A 484 -7.90 11.54 -18.83
N LEU A 485 -6.74 11.45 -18.18
CA LEU A 485 -5.96 12.60 -17.74
C LEU A 485 -4.66 12.61 -18.51
N ASN A 486 -4.37 13.70 -19.22
CA ASN A 486 -3.05 14.01 -19.74
C ASN A 486 -2.46 15.14 -18.91
N VAL A 487 -1.25 14.93 -18.39
CA VAL A 487 -0.50 15.93 -17.62
C VAL A 487 0.80 16.28 -18.33
N CYS A 488 1.26 17.52 -18.15
CA CYS A 488 2.58 17.94 -18.61
C CYS A 488 3.31 18.73 -17.51
N ASN A 489 4.64 18.61 -17.45
CA ASN A 489 5.50 19.36 -16.54
C ASN A 489 6.20 20.54 -17.24
N SER A 490 6.96 21.33 -16.47
CA SER A 490 7.64 22.54 -16.96
C SER A 490 8.75 22.26 -17.99
N ALA A 491 9.25 21.03 -18.04
CA ALA A 491 10.20 20.57 -19.04
C ALA A 491 9.54 20.13 -20.36
N GLY A 492 8.20 20.19 -20.45
CA GLY A 492 7.45 19.76 -21.63
C GLY A 492 7.32 18.24 -21.77
N ILE A 493 7.62 17.48 -20.72
CA ILE A 493 7.31 16.05 -20.65
C ILE A 493 5.84 15.92 -20.34
N CYS A 494 5.17 15.03 -21.07
CA CYS A 494 3.78 14.70 -20.82
C CYS A 494 3.63 13.19 -20.60
N ASP A 495 2.62 12.82 -19.83
CA ASP A 495 2.17 11.45 -19.64
C ASP A 495 0.64 11.43 -19.59
N ASP A 496 0.02 10.28 -19.83
CA ASP A 496 -1.42 10.14 -19.75
C ASP A 496 -1.85 8.82 -19.10
N LEU A 497 -3.02 8.87 -18.47
CA LEU A 497 -3.68 7.69 -17.91
C LEU A 497 -5.17 7.75 -18.23
N CYS A 498 -5.64 6.74 -18.94
CA CYS A 498 -7.06 6.51 -19.19
C CYS A 498 -7.57 5.32 -18.38
N LYS A 499 -8.74 5.45 -17.75
CA LYS A 499 -9.46 4.31 -17.14
C LYS A 499 -10.97 4.50 -17.17
N ASN A 500 -11.66 3.37 -17.08
CA ASN A 500 -13.12 3.32 -17.05
C ASN A 500 -13.66 3.77 -15.69
N VAL A 501 -14.56 4.77 -15.71
CA VAL A 501 -15.34 5.22 -14.56
C VAL A 501 -16.74 4.68 -14.68
N VAL A 502 -17.17 3.94 -13.65
CA VAL A 502 -18.54 3.41 -13.57
C VAL A 502 -19.42 4.43 -12.85
N VAL A 503 -20.23 5.14 -13.61
CA VAL A 503 -21.20 6.10 -13.12
C VAL A 503 -22.50 5.38 -12.81
N LYS A 504 -22.87 5.33 -11.52
CA LYS A 504 -24.08 4.64 -11.06
C LYS A 504 -25.21 5.63 -10.79
N ASN A 505 -26.45 5.20 -10.94
CA ASN A 505 -27.59 6.00 -10.49
C ASN A 505 -27.52 6.19 -8.97
N VAL A 506 -27.60 7.45 -8.54
CA VAL A 506 -27.83 7.79 -7.14
C VAL A 506 -29.34 7.82 -6.95
N SER A 507 -29.89 6.76 -6.36
CA SER A 507 -31.26 6.88 -5.83
C SER A 507 -31.20 7.85 -4.67
N VAL A 508 -31.89 8.99 -4.79
CA VAL A 508 -32.10 9.92 -3.68
C VAL A 508 -33.02 9.24 -2.66
N GLY A 509 -32.48 8.27 -1.92
CA GLY A 509 -33.03 7.84 -0.65
C GLY A 509 -32.79 8.98 0.31
N SER A 510 -33.78 9.85 0.50
CA SER A 510 -33.75 10.91 1.49
C SER A 510 -33.25 10.35 2.83
N LYS A 511 -32.01 10.67 3.21
CA LYS A 511 -31.58 10.47 4.59
C LYS A 511 -30.52 11.49 4.99
N GLN A 512 -31.02 12.54 5.61
CA GLN A 512 -30.32 13.20 6.70
C GLN A 512 -29.99 12.09 7.72
N LEU A 513 -28.74 11.63 7.76
CA LEU A 513 -28.26 10.74 8.81
C LEU A 513 -28.13 11.57 10.09
N SER A 514 -29.21 11.60 10.87
CA SER A 514 -29.09 11.69 12.32
C SER A 514 -28.23 10.51 12.74
N GLU A 515 -27.14 10.78 13.48
CA GLU A 515 -26.27 9.79 14.11
C GLU A 515 -27.08 8.59 14.63
N THR A 516 -26.80 7.40 14.09
CA THR A 516 -27.55 6.19 14.42
C THR A 516 -27.28 5.83 15.88
N PHE A 517 -28.34 5.83 16.70
CA PHE A 517 -28.31 5.47 18.13
C PHE A 517 -27.86 4.01 18.39
N PHE A 518 -27.75 3.17 17.36
CA PHE A 518 -27.36 1.77 17.46
C PHE A 518 -26.48 1.38 16.27
N LYS A 519 -25.64 0.37 16.45
CA LYS A 519 -24.84 -0.24 15.37
C LYS A 519 -25.39 -1.63 15.05
N PHE A 520 -25.18 -2.08 13.82
CA PHE A 520 -25.44 -3.46 13.44
C PHE A 520 -24.44 -3.96 12.40
N TYR A 521 -24.14 -5.26 12.46
CA TYR A 521 -23.21 -5.92 11.55
C TYR A 521 -23.49 -7.44 11.51
N PRO A 522 -23.04 -8.15 10.45
CA PRO A 522 -22.50 -7.59 9.22
C PRO A 522 -23.60 -6.94 8.36
N ASN A 523 -23.23 -6.01 7.47
CA ASN A 523 -24.12 -5.47 6.45
C ASN A 523 -23.31 -5.21 5.17
N PRO A 524 -23.48 -5.99 4.09
CA PRO A 524 -24.50 -7.02 3.87
C PRO A 524 -24.43 -8.23 4.83
N THR A 525 -25.53 -8.96 4.97
CA THR A 525 -25.64 -10.16 5.84
C THR A 525 -26.32 -11.32 5.11
N SER A 526 -26.02 -12.56 5.51
CA SER A 526 -26.69 -13.77 5.02
C SER A 526 -27.60 -14.38 6.08
N ASP A 527 -27.06 -14.78 7.23
CA ASP A 527 -27.80 -15.62 8.19
C ASP A 527 -28.27 -14.88 9.44
N TYR A 528 -27.59 -13.79 9.84
CA TYR A 528 -27.88 -13.10 11.09
C TYR A 528 -27.41 -11.64 11.12
N LEU A 529 -28.00 -10.84 12.00
CA LEU A 529 -27.51 -9.53 12.39
C LEU A 529 -27.13 -9.51 13.86
N VAL A 530 -26.05 -8.83 14.20
CA VAL A 530 -25.70 -8.44 15.56
C VAL A 530 -26.07 -6.98 15.73
N PHE A 531 -26.77 -6.66 16.81
CA PHE A 531 -27.09 -5.30 17.22
C PHE A 531 -26.25 -4.93 18.42
N GLU A 532 -25.60 -3.78 18.35
CA GLU A 532 -25.03 -3.11 19.52
C GLU A 532 -25.94 -1.96 19.92
N LEU A 533 -26.54 -2.11 21.09
CA LEU A 533 -27.43 -1.13 21.69
C LEU A 533 -26.67 -0.39 22.81
N PRO A 534 -26.74 0.94 22.87
CA PRO A 534 -26.20 1.67 24.02
C PRO A 534 -26.93 1.24 25.29
N ASN A 535 -26.21 1.21 26.41
CA ASN A 535 -26.73 0.77 27.70
C ASN A 535 -28.09 1.40 28.00
N SER A 536 -29.13 0.57 27.89
CA SER A 536 -30.50 0.98 28.11
C SER A 536 -31.08 0.26 29.32
N THR A 537 -31.70 1.05 30.19
CA THR A 537 -32.42 0.60 31.39
C THR A 537 -33.85 0.16 31.08
N SER A 538 -34.27 0.17 29.80
CA SER A 538 -35.66 -0.05 29.36
C SER A 538 -35.76 -1.06 28.22
N GLU A 539 -36.94 -1.69 28.10
CA GLU A 539 -37.23 -2.65 27.02
C GLU A 539 -37.20 -1.97 25.65
N SER A 540 -36.51 -2.60 24.70
CA SER A 540 -36.44 -2.15 23.31
C SER A 540 -37.17 -3.12 22.38
N ILE A 541 -37.81 -2.62 21.34
CA ILE A 541 -38.47 -3.46 20.31
C ILE A 541 -37.81 -3.22 18.97
N ILE A 542 -37.32 -4.29 18.35
CA ILE A 542 -36.84 -4.32 16.96
C ILE A 542 -37.99 -4.69 16.03
N TYR A 543 -38.10 -3.95 14.93
CA TYR A 543 -38.99 -4.22 13.80
C TYR A 543 -38.15 -4.32 12.52
N ILE A 544 -38.44 -5.30 11.66
CA ILE A 544 -37.89 -5.37 10.30
C ILE A 544 -39.05 -5.31 9.32
N TYR A 545 -38.94 -4.43 8.33
CA TYR A 545 -39.90 -4.23 7.26
C TYR A 545 -39.25 -4.55 5.91
N ASP A 546 -40.04 -5.09 4.97
CA ASP A 546 -39.63 -5.13 3.56
C ASP A 546 -39.73 -3.73 2.91
N MET A 547 -39.25 -3.59 1.68
CA MET A 547 -39.26 -2.32 0.95
C MET A 547 -40.67 -1.77 0.63
N ASN A 548 -41.71 -2.60 0.74
CA ASN A 548 -43.10 -2.15 0.59
C ASN A 548 -43.69 -1.65 1.92
N GLY A 549 -42.89 -1.62 2.99
CA GLY A 549 -43.31 -1.19 4.32
C GLY A 549 -44.08 -2.26 5.10
N ARG A 550 -44.10 -3.52 4.64
CA ARG A 550 -44.74 -4.61 5.37
C ARG A 550 -43.81 -5.12 6.47
N GLU A 551 -44.32 -5.18 7.70
CA GLU A 551 -43.60 -5.76 8.84
C GLU A 551 -43.37 -7.27 8.61
N ILE A 552 -42.11 -7.69 8.66
CA ILE A 552 -41.69 -9.08 8.49
C ILE A 552 -41.37 -9.70 9.85
N ILE A 553 -40.71 -8.93 10.73
CA ILE A 553 -40.26 -9.40 12.04
C ILE A 553 -40.52 -8.32 13.08
N ARG A 554 -40.91 -8.78 14.28
CA ARG A 554 -40.97 -7.97 15.49
C ARG A 554 -40.38 -8.74 16.68
N LYS A 555 -39.44 -8.14 17.41
CA LYS A 555 -38.73 -8.79 18.51
C LYS A 555 -38.51 -7.85 19.69
N ASN A 556 -38.88 -8.29 20.89
CA ASN A 556 -38.60 -7.57 22.14
C ASN A 556 -37.20 -7.94 22.64
N ILE A 557 -36.47 -6.93 23.12
CA ILE A 557 -35.14 -7.02 23.71
C ILE A 557 -35.25 -6.54 25.16
N ALA A 558 -34.78 -7.39 26.08
CA ALA A 558 -34.77 -7.09 27.50
C ALA A 558 -33.82 -5.92 27.83
N PRO A 559 -34.06 -5.19 28.94
CA PRO A 559 -33.13 -4.16 29.42
C PRO A 559 -31.72 -4.74 29.62
N SER A 560 -30.69 -3.90 29.49
CA SER A 560 -29.28 -4.26 29.72
C SER A 560 -28.65 -5.27 28.75
N VAL A 561 -29.32 -5.61 27.64
CA VAL A 561 -28.71 -6.36 26.54
C VAL A 561 -27.94 -5.38 25.65
N GLU A 562 -26.62 -5.29 25.83
CA GLU A 562 -25.73 -4.45 25.00
C GLU A 562 -25.53 -5.02 23.60
N ILE A 563 -25.50 -6.35 23.47
CA ILE A 563 -25.28 -7.06 22.21
C ILE A 563 -26.38 -8.09 21.99
N TYR A 564 -27.07 -8.01 20.85
CA TYR A 564 -28.15 -8.94 20.50
C TYR A 564 -27.97 -9.54 19.11
N ARG A 565 -27.87 -10.86 19.02
CA ARG A 565 -27.83 -11.59 17.74
C ARG A 565 -29.24 -11.98 17.30
N PHE A 566 -29.53 -11.74 16.03
CA PHE A 566 -30.82 -11.93 15.40
C PHE A 566 -30.71 -12.77 14.13
N GLU A 567 -31.35 -13.94 14.09
CA GLU A 567 -31.32 -14.84 12.92
C GLU A 567 -32.27 -14.37 11.81
N LEU A 568 -31.79 -14.36 10.57
CA LEU A 568 -32.50 -13.93 9.37
C LEU A 568 -32.93 -15.09 8.46
N ASN A 569 -32.74 -16.35 8.87
CA ASN A 569 -33.04 -17.54 8.06
C ASN A 569 -34.47 -17.59 7.49
N SER A 570 -35.40 -16.84 8.09
CA SER A 570 -36.82 -16.80 7.73
C SER A 570 -37.21 -15.76 6.66
N ILE A 571 -36.30 -14.89 6.22
CA ILE A 571 -36.59 -13.82 5.25
C ILE A 571 -35.78 -14.02 3.95
N PRO A 572 -36.31 -13.72 2.75
CA PRO A 572 -35.54 -13.89 1.50
C PRO A 572 -34.43 -12.83 1.32
N PRO A 573 -33.47 -13.02 0.39
CA PRO A 573 -32.54 -11.97 -0.01
C PRO A 573 -33.27 -10.69 -0.44
N GLY A 574 -32.74 -9.54 -0.09
CA GLY A 574 -33.34 -8.24 -0.38
C GLY A 574 -32.90 -7.12 0.57
N VAL A 575 -33.40 -5.91 0.31
CA VAL A 575 -33.18 -4.75 1.17
C VAL A 575 -34.29 -4.69 2.21
N TYR A 576 -33.91 -4.45 3.46
CA TYR A 576 -34.84 -4.39 4.58
C TYR A 576 -34.63 -3.12 5.39
N CYS A 577 -35.74 -2.56 5.89
CA CYS A 577 -35.72 -1.46 6.84
C CYS A 577 -35.80 -2.01 8.26
N ILE A 578 -34.89 -1.59 9.13
CA ILE A 578 -34.94 -1.90 10.55
C ILE A 578 -35.32 -0.67 11.37
N LYS A 579 -36.15 -0.88 12.38
CA LYS A 579 -36.57 0.14 13.33
C LYS A 579 -36.41 -0.39 14.75
N ILE A 580 -35.81 0.39 15.62
CA ILE A 580 -35.68 0.11 17.06
C ILE A 580 -36.48 1.16 17.82
N SER A 581 -37.34 0.73 18.72
CA SER A 581 -38.20 1.60 19.53
C SER A 581 -37.91 1.38 21.02
N ASN A 582 -37.66 2.45 21.75
CA ASN A 582 -37.48 2.46 23.21
C ASN A 582 -37.91 3.82 23.81
N ASP A 583 -38.65 3.84 24.93
CA ASP A 583 -38.97 5.04 25.74
C ASP A 583 -39.24 6.32 24.92
N ASN A 584 -40.23 6.23 24.02
CA ASN A 584 -40.66 7.30 23.09
C ASN A 584 -39.65 7.76 22.03
N LYS A 585 -38.52 7.05 21.87
CA LYS A 585 -37.58 7.23 20.75
C LYS A 585 -37.69 6.09 19.76
N VAL A 586 -37.62 6.46 18.48
CA VAL A 586 -37.62 5.54 17.36
C VAL A 586 -36.39 5.84 16.51
N HIS A 587 -35.56 4.83 16.31
CA HIS A 587 -34.39 4.89 15.44
C HIS A 587 -34.56 3.91 14.29
N GLY A 588 -34.01 4.22 13.12
CA GLY A 588 -34.14 3.35 11.96
C GLY A 588 -32.92 3.35 11.06
N ALA A 589 -32.65 2.19 10.47
CA ALA A 589 -31.58 1.94 9.50
C ALA A 589 -32.07 0.98 8.40
N HIS A 590 -31.20 0.67 7.44
CA HIS A 590 -31.47 -0.35 6.43
C HIS A 590 -30.30 -1.33 6.36
N PHE A 591 -30.58 -2.57 6.01
CA PHE A 591 -29.55 -3.58 5.76
C PHE A 591 -29.87 -4.38 4.50
N ILE A 592 -28.85 -4.99 3.93
CA ILE A 592 -28.95 -5.84 2.74
C ILE A 592 -28.80 -7.29 3.19
N LYS A 593 -29.80 -8.12 2.88
CA LYS A 593 -29.70 -9.57 2.99
C LYS A 593 -29.30 -10.16 1.64
N SER A 594 -28.17 -10.86 1.60
CA SER A 594 -27.65 -11.58 0.42
C SER A 594 -28.35 -12.92 0.19
#